data_AF-A0A844GSM1-F1
#
_entry.id   AF-A0A844GSM1-F1
#
_cell.length_a   1.000
_cell.length_b   1.000
_cell.length_c   1.000
_cell.angle_alpha   90.00
_cell.angle_beta   90.00
_cell.angle_gamma   90.00
#
_symmetry.space_group_name_H-M   'P 1'
#
loop_
_entity.id
_entity.type
_entity.pdbx_description
1 polymer ?
#
loop_
_entity_poly.entity_id
_entity_poly.type
_entity_poly.pdbx_seq_one_letter_code
_entity_poly.pdbx_strand_id
1 'polypeptide(L)'
;MKEQNKLLAWVKVHKKKLIITGVSITAIIAIIFGYRNKKYLTTLWVTLQATIAKIPESEPVVAEEIIEASETIVDVIEPMKLMVVDSSNINQISFEVSKHIRKLQKGWKPSSVKVETAAENGIHLLQNQTWVTDYMKGGAVA
;
A
#
# COMPACT_ATOMS: atom_id res chain seq x y z
N MET A 1 23.84 28.28 6.18
CA MET A 1 22.51 28.36 5.51
C MET A 1 22.53 29.01 4.13
N LYS A 2 23.35 30.03 3.83
CA LYS A 2 23.37 30.70 2.51
C LYS A 2 23.75 29.79 1.32
N GLU A 3 24.70 28.88 1.50
CA GLU A 3 25.18 27.98 0.43
C GLU A 3 24.16 26.91 0.00
N GLN A 4 23.38 26.36 0.93
CA GLN A 4 22.36 25.34 0.60
C GLN A 4 21.27 25.95 -0.28
N ASN A 5 20.81 27.16 0.02
CA ASN A 5 19.83 27.88 -0.79
C ASN A 5 20.34 28.17 -2.21
N LYS A 6 21.64 28.40 -2.37
CA LYS A 6 22.31 28.61 -3.66
C LYS A 6 22.35 27.33 -4.49
N LEU A 7 22.64 26.17 -3.87
CA LEU A 7 22.57 24.87 -4.55
C LEU A 7 21.14 24.49 -4.94
N LEU A 8 20.15 24.70 -4.06
CA LEU A 8 18.75 24.46 -4.39
C LEU A 8 18.27 25.34 -5.55
N ALA A 9 18.66 26.62 -5.57
CA ALA A 9 18.35 27.52 -6.69
C ALA A 9 19.01 27.03 -7.99
N TRP A 10 20.27 26.59 -7.92
CA TRP A 10 20.99 26.04 -9.07
C TRP A 10 20.35 24.76 -9.62
N VAL A 11 19.95 23.82 -8.74
CA VAL A 11 19.25 22.58 -9.11
C VAL A 11 17.90 22.89 -9.75
N LYS A 12 17.14 23.86 -9.23
CA LYS A 12 15.85 24.27 -9.83
C LYS A 12 16.01 24.79 -11.26
N VAL A 13 17.09 25.51 -11.56
CA VAL A 13 17.41 26.00 -12.91
C VAL A 13 17.87 24.86 -13.82
N HIS A 14 18.67 23.92 -13.30
CA HIS A 14 19.29 22.85 -14.10
C HIS A 14 18.57 21.49 -14.05
N LYS A 15 17.37 21.42 -13.45
CA LYS A 15 16.59 20.19 -13.23
C LYS A 15 16.47 19.29 -14.46
N LYS A 16 16.23 19.87 -15.64
CA LYS A 16 16.08 19.12 -16.90
C LYS A 16 17.39 18.41 -17.28
N LYS A 17 18.52 19.12 -17.19
CA LYS A 17 19.85 18.55 -17.48
C LYS A 17 20.21 17.47 -16.46
N LEU A 18 19.94 17.69 -15.19
CA LEU A 18 20.18 16.70 -14.13
C LEU A 18 19.39 15.41 -14.34
N ILE A 19 18.11 15.50 -14.73
CA ILE A 19 17.30 14.33 -15.05
C ILE A 19 17.90 13.58 -16.25
N ILE A 20 18.24 14.29 -17.33
CA ILE A 20 18.81 13.67 -18.54
C ILE A 20 20.15 12.98 -18.24
N THR A 21 21.04 13.65 -17.50
CA THR A 21 22.35 13.08 -17.12
C THR A 21 22.18 11.90 -16.16
N GLY A 22 21.28 12.02 -15.18
CA GLY A 22 20.99 10.94 -14.23
C GLY A 22 20.43 9.70 -14.92
N VAL A 23 19.46 9.87 -15.82
CA VAL A 23 18.86 8.78 -16.61
C VAL A 23 19.90 8.18 -17.55
N SER A 24 20.75 8.99 -18.19
CA SER A 24 21.80 8.52 -19.10
C SER A 24 22.82 7.61 -18.40
N ILE A 25 23.35 8.06 -17.26
CA ILE A 25 24.32 7.26 -16.47
C ILE A 25 23.65 5.96 -15.97
N THR A 26 22.42 6.06 -15.47
CA THR A 26 21.68 4.90 -14.98
C THR A 26 21.41 3.88 -16.09
N ALA A 27 21.07 4.35 -17.31
CA ALA A 27 20.84 3.49 -18.46
C ALA A 27 22.10 2.71 -18.85
N ILE A 28 23.27 3.36 -18.87
CA ILE A 28 24.55 2.70 -19.18
C ILE A 28 24.84 1.61 -18.14
N ILE A 29 24.68 1.90 -16.85
CA ILE A 29 24.88 0.92 -15.77
C ILE A 29 23.90 -0.24 -15.91
N ALA A 30 22.63 0.04 -16.18
CA ALA A 30 21.60 -0.98 -16.38
C ALA A 30 21.90 -1.90 -17.58
N ILE A 31 22.42 -1.34 -18.69
CA ILE A 31 22.84 -2.13 -19.86
C ILE A 31 24.00 -3.06 -19.50
N ILE A 32 25.04 -2.54 -18.82
CA ILE A 32 26.20 -3.34 -18.42
C ILE A 32 25.79 -4.46 -17.46
N PHE A 33 25.00 -4.11 -16.44
CA PHE A 33 24.53 -5.06 -15.44
C PHE A 33 23.58 -6.11 -16.06
N GLY A 34 22.70 -5.67 -16.96
CA GLY A 34 21.77 -6.53 -17.67
C GLY A 34 22.47 -7.50 -18.63
N TYR A 35 23.52 -7.05 -19.31
CA TYR A 35 24.32 -7.92 -20.18
C TYR A 35 25.04 -9.01 -19.37
N ARG A 36 25.71 -8.63 -18.26
CA ARG A 36 26.43 -9.57 -17.40
C ARG A 36 25.50 -10.59 -16.73
N ASN A 37 24.30 -10.17 -16.34
CA ASN A 37 23.34 -10.99 -15.60
C ASN A 37 22.16 -11.45 -16.45
N LYS A 38 22.30 -11.50 -17.79
CA LYS A 38 21.22 -11.82 -18.72
C LYS A 38 20.45 -13.08 -18.33
N LYS A 39 21.16 -14.16 -17.98
CA LYS A 39 20.55 -15.44 -17.59
C LYS A 39 19.69 -15.30 -16.32
N TYR A 40 20.20 -14.60 -15.32
CA TYR A 40 19.48 -14.37 -14.07
C TYR A 40 18.23 -13.52 -14.30
N LEU A 41 18.34 -12.46 -15.09
CA LEU A 41 17.19 -11.61 -15.46
C LEU A 41 16.13 -12.38 -16.26
N THR A 42 16.54 -13.25 -17.19
CA THR A 42 15.57 -14.09 -17.93
C THR A 42 14.85 -15.06 -17.01
N THR A 43 15.53 -15.67 -16.04
CA THR A 43 14.90 -16.55 -15.07
C THR A 43 13.90 -15.78 -14.20
N LEU A 44 14.29 -14.61 -13.69
CA LEU A 44 13.40 -13.76 -12.91
C LEU A 44 12.16 -13.34 -13.71
N TRP A 45 12.36 -12.95 -14.98
CA TRP A 45 11.27 -12.58 -15.87
C TRP A 45 10.29 -13.74 -16.10
N VAL A 46 10.80 -14.95 -16.37
CA VAL A 46 9.97 -16.16 -16.54
C VAL A 46 9.23 -16.48 -15.24
N THR A 47 9.89 -16.42 -14.09
CA THR A 47 9.22 -16.66 -12.80
C THR A 47 8.12 -15.63 -12.54
N LEU A 48 8.34 -14.37 -12.90
CA LEU A 48 7.39 -13.29 -12.72
C LEU A 48 6.17 -13.45 -13.65
N GLN A 49 6.39 -13.81 -14.91
CA GLN A 49 5.31 -14.16 -15.83
C GLN A 49 4.50 -15.35 -15.32
N ALA A 50 5.16 -16.38 -14.80
CA ALA A 50 4.49 -17.53 -14.21
C ALA A 50 3.67 -17.14 -12.97
N THR A 51 4.15 -16.22 -12.14
CA THR A 51 3.37 -15.73 -10.98
C THR A 51 2.16 -14.89 -11.39
N ILE A 52 2.26 -14.10 -12.46
CA ILE A 52 1.12 -13.33 -12.99
C ILE A 52 0.10 -14.26 -13.64
N ALA A 53 0.56 -15.22 -14.45
CA ALA A 53 -0.31 -16.19 -15.13
C ALA A 53 -0.98 -17.20 -14.17
N LYS A 54 -0.38 -17.43 -13.00
CA LYS A 54 -0.97 -18.27 -11.94
C LYS A 54 -1.99 -17.52 -11.08
N ILE A 55 -2.20 -16.22 -11.29
CA ILE A 55 -3.41 -15.55 -10.82
C ILE A 55 -4.53 -16.16 -11.67
N PRO A 56 -5.42 -17.00 -11.11
CA PRO A 56 -6.50 -17.54 -11.90
C PRO A 56 -7.29 -16.34 -12.43
N GLU A 57 -7.42 -16.29 -13.75
CA GLU A 57 -8.57 -15.73 -14.43
C GLU A 57 -9.78 -16.57 -14.01
N SER A 58 -10.18 -16.47 -12.73
CA SER A 58 -11.55 -16.77 -12.36
C SER A 58 -12.35 -15.58 -12.87
N GLU A 59 -12.87 -15.78 -14.08
CA GLU A 59 -14.22 -15.43 -14.55
C GLU A 59 -14.98 -14.32 -13.81
N PRO A 60 -15.72 -13.48 -14.56
CA PRO A 60 -16.45 -12.34 -14.02
C PRO A 60 -17.27 -12.80 -12.82
N VAL A 61 -17.25 -12.02 -11.74
CA VAL A 61 -18.27 -12.15 -10.70
C VAL A 61 -19.58 -11.79 -11.39
N VAL A 62 -20.26 -12.84 -11.86
CA VAL A 62 -21.63 -12.83 -12.36
C VAL A 62 -22.44 -12.14 -11.27
N ALA A 63 -23.02 -11.03 -11.66
CA ALA A 63 -24.11 -10.41 -10.95
C ALA A 63 -25.30 -11.38 -10.97
N GLU A 64 -25.48 -12.11 -9.88
CA GLU A 64 -26.70 -12.80 -9.47
C GLU A 64 -26.78 -12.57 -7.96
N GLU A 65 -27.87 -12.12 -7.35
CA GLU A 65 -29.21 -11.85 -7.83
C GLU A 65 -29.83 -10.89 -6.82
N ILE A 66 -30.60 -9.97 -7.37
CA ILE A 66 -31.35 -8.94 -6.68
C ILE A 66 -32.42 -9.62 -5.83
N ILE A 67 -32.31 -9.55 -4.49
CA ILE A 67 -33.52 -9.63 -3.67
C ILE A 67 -34.11 -8.22 -3.66
N GLU A 68 -35.14 -8.10 -4.48
CA GLU A 68 -36.06 -7.01 -4.64
C GLU A 68 -36.61 -6.53 -3.29
N ALA A 69 -36.15 -5.36 -2.85
CA ALA A 69 -36.91 -4.48 -1.97
C ALA A 69 -36.72 -3.06 -2.49
N SER A 70 -37.65 -2.67 -3.36
CA SER A 70 -37.84 -1.34 -3.89
C SER A 70 -37.90 -0.32 -2.75
N GLU A 71 -37.00 0.67 -2.75
CA GLU A 71 -37.39 2.06 -2.49
C GLU A 71 -36.35 3.04 -3.06
N THR A 72 -36.82 3.74 -4.08
CA THR A 72 -36.33 4.95 -4.75
C THR A 72 -35.39 5.84 -3.93
N ILE A 73 -34.13 5.99 -4.35
CA ILE A 73 -33.39 7.25 -4.16
C ILE A 73 -32.57 7.57 -5.41
N VAL A 74 -32.83 8.76 -5.91
CA VAL A 74 -32.36 9.39 -7.15
C VAL A 74 -30.83 9.48 -7.20
N ASP A 75 -30.33 9.17 -8.39
CA ASP A 75 -28.96 9.33 -8.88
C ASP A 75 -28.38 10.73 -8.59
N VAL A 76 -27.37 10.80 -7.70
CA VAL A 76 -26.35 11.86 -7.69
C VAL A 76 -25.04 11.22 -7.25
N ILE A 77 -24.29 10.66 -8.21
CA ILE A 77 -22.89 10.29 -7.98
C ILE A 77 -22.09 11.60 -7.93
N GLU A 78 -21.90 12.16 -6.74
CA GLU A 78 -20.87 13.19 -6.55
C GLU A 78 -19.51 12.57 -6.84
N PRO A 79 -18.64 13.20 -7.65
CA PRO A 79 -17.30 12.68 -7.91
C PRO A 79 -16.54 12.64 -6.59
N MET A 80 -16.19 11.42 -6.14
CA MET A 80 -15.35 11.20 -4.98
C MET A 80 -14.05 12.00 -5.13
N LYS A 81 -13.95 13.11 -4.40
CA LYS A 81 -12.76 13.95 -4.37
C LYS A 81 -11.66 13.18 -3.65
N LEU A 82 -10.76 12.57 -4.42
CA LEU A 82 -9.52 12.02 -3.89
C LEU A 82 -8.72 13.16 -3.25
N MET A 83 -8.78 13.26 -1.92
CA MET A 83 -7.85 14.09 -1.17
C MET A 83 -6.47 13.46 -1.29
N VAL A 84 -5.54 14.17 -1.94
CA VAL A 84 -4.12 13.86 -1.88
C VAL A 84 -3.68 14.08 -0.44
N VAL A 85 -3.71 13.02 0.37
CA VAL A 85 -3.21 13.05 1.74
C VAL A 85 -1.68 13.09 1.67
N ASP A 86 -1.11 14.25 1.97
CA ASP A 86 0.33 14.38 2.20
C ASP A 86 0.70 13.47 3.38
N SER A 87 1.56 12.49 3.14
CA SER A 87 1.94 11.47 4.12
C SER A 87 2.63 12.04 5.38
N SER A 88 2.98 13.32 5.35
CA SER A 88 3.49 14.08 6.49
C SER A 88 2.41 14.58 7.47
N ASN A 89 1.11 14.62 7.08
CA ASN A 89 0.00 15.16 7.88
C ASN A 89 -1.05 14.11 8.33
N ILE A 90 -0.75 12.81 8.19
CA ILE A 90 -1.70 11.71 8.48
C ILE A 90 -2.20 11.75 9.95
N ASN A 91 -1.44 12.33 10.88
CA ASN A 91 -1.83 12.41 12.28
C ASN A 91 -2.86 13.52 12.59
N GLN A 92 -3.08 14.47 11.68
CA GLN A 92 -4.03 15.57 11.88
C GLN A 92 -5.45 15.22 11.43
N ILE A 93 -5.60 14.26 10.51
CA ILE A 93 -6.89 13.82 10.01
C ILE A 93 -7.27 12.54 10.76
N SER A 94 -8.40 12.57 11.49
CA SER A 94 -8.93 11.39 12.14
C SER A 94 -9.45 10.39 11.11
N PHE A 95 -9.02 9.14 11.23
CA PHE A 95 -9.50 8.03 10.40
C PHE A 95 -9.76 6.79 11.25
N GLU A 96 -10.71 5.97 10.82
CA GLU A 96 -11.06 4.73 11.50
C GLU A 96 -10.06 3.62 11.12
N VAL A 97 -9.57 2.90 12.12
CA VAL A 97 -8.78 1.68 11.93
C VAL A 97 -9.71 0.51 12.18
N SER A 98 -9.99 -0.27 11.14
CA SER A 98 -10.86 -1.44 11.22
C SER A 98 -10.21 -2.63 11.96
N LYS A 99 -11.07 -3.54 12.43
CA LYS A 99 -10.68 -4.79 13.10
C LYS A 99 -9.81 -5.65 12.18
N HIS A 100 -8.70 -6.19 12.68
CA HIS A 100 -7.81 -7.04 11.91
C HIS A 100 -6.89 -7.91 12.78
N ILE A 101 -6.27 -8.92 12.17
CA ILE A 101 -5.23 -9.75 12.80
C ILE A 101 -3.85 -9.15 12.54
N ARG A 102 -3.07 -8.92 13.59
CA ARG A 102 -1.68 -8.46 13.51
C ARG A 102 -0.72 -9.57 13.91
N LYS A 103 0.39 -9.74 13.16
CA LYS A 103 1.50 -10.63 13.55
C LYS A 103 2.34 -9.98 14.64
N LEU A 104 2.66 -10.74 15.69
CA LEU A 104 3.55 -10.34 16.76
C LEU A 104 5.00 -10.71 16.43
N GLN A 105 5.96 -10.15 17.17
CA GLN A 105 7.37 -10.52 17.05
C GLN A 105 7.63 -11.89 17.69
N LYS A 106 8.62 -12.63 17.18
CA LYS A 106 8.94 -13.98 17.68
C LYS A 106 9.08 -13.99 19.21
N GLY A 107 8.28 -14.84 19.87
CA GLY A 107 8.28 -15.00 21.33
C GLY A 107 7.22 -14.17 22.06
N TRP A 108 6.53 -13.26 21.39
CA TRP A 108 5.44 -12.48 21.98
C TRP A 108 4.12 -13.24 21.86
N LYS A 109 3.28 -13.15 22.88
CA LYS A 109 1.96 -13.78 22.93
C LYS A 109 0.88 -12.71 23.10
N PRO A 110 -0.31 -12.89 22.50
CA PRO A 110 -1.44 -12.02 22.79
C PRO A 110 -1.85 -12.13 24.26
N SER A 111 -2.41 -11.06 24.82
CA SER A 111 -3.03 -11.11 26.16
C SER A 111 -4.32 -11.94 26.13
N SER A 112 -4.74 -12.50 27.27
CA SER A 112 -5.97 -13.34 27.38
C SER A 112 -7.18 -12.64 26.78
N VAL A 113 -7.36 -11.36 27.12
CA VAL A 113 -8.46 -10.51 26.62
C VAL A 113 -8.49 -10.48 25.09
N LYS A 114 -7.34 -10.36 24.42
CA LYS A 114 -7.30 -10.33 22.96
C LYS A 114 -7.58 -11.69 22.31
N VAL A 115 -7.34 -12.79 23.03
CA VAL A 115 -7.69 -14.15 22.57
C VAL A 115 -9.20 -14.38 22.70
N GLU A 116 -9.78 -13.98 23.82
CA GLU A 116 -11.22 -14.09 24.08
C GLU A 116 -12.03 -13.25 23.08
N THR A 117 -11.68 -11.97 22.90
CA THR A 117 -12.37 -11.12 21.91
C THR A 117 -12.22 -11.66 20.49
N ALA A 118 -11.09 -12.29 20.14
CA ALA A 118 -10.96 -12.94 18.84
C ALA A 118 -11.94 -14.10 18.70
N ALA A 119 -12.06 -14.94 19.72
CA ALA A 119 -12.99 -16.07 19.73
C ALA A 119 -14.45 -15.63 19.67
N GLU A 120 -14.83 -14.55 20.36
CA GLU A 120 -16.16 -13.92 20.26
C GLU A 120 -16.47 -13.44 18.84
N ASN A 121 -15.45 -12.96 18.12
CA ASN A 121 -15.57 -12.56 16.71
C ASN A 121 -15.40 -13.76 15.75
N GLY A 122 -15.40 -15.00 16.25
CA GLY A 122 -15.29 -16.22 15.44
C GLY A 122 -13.89 -16.51 14.89
N ILE A 123 -12.84 -15.93 15.49
CA ILE A 123 -11.47 -15.98 14.98
C ILE A 123 -10.55 -16.76 15.92
N HIS A 124 -9.92 -17.80 15.37
CA HIS A 124 -8.87 -18.56 16.06
C HIS A 124 -7.48 -17.98 15.75
N LEU A 125 -6.81 -17.41 16.75
CA LEU A 125 -5.47 -16.82 16.59
C LEU A 125 -4.38 -17.90 16.59
N LEU A 126 -3.43 -17.81 15.64
CA LEU A 126 -2.23 -18.66 15.63
C LEU A 126 -1.20 -18.22 16.68
N GLN A 127 -0.25 -19.11 16.99
CA GLN A 127 0.92 -18.76 17.79
C GLN A 127 1.62 -17.58 17.12
N ASN A 128 1.75 -16.46 17.85
CA ASN A 128 2.33 -15.19 17.38
C ASN A 128 1.38 -14.25 16.59
N GLN A 129 0.07 -14.31 16.84
CA GLN A 129 -0.92 -13.35 16.33
C GLN A 129 -1.68 -12.65 17.47
N THR A 130 -2.24 -11.48 17.19
CA THR A 130 -3.16 -10.76 18.09
C THR A 130 -4.33 -10.18 17.31
N TRP A 131 -5.48 -10.09 17.98
CA TRP A 131 -6.64 -9.36 17.49
C TRP A 131 -6.51 -7.87 17.78
N VAL A 132 -6.75 -7.05 16.76
CA VAL A 132 -6.85 -5.60 16.87
C VAL A 132 -8.33 -5.25 16.69
N THR A 133 -8.89 -4.60 17.70
CA THR A 133 -10.25 -4.05 17.66
C THR A 133 -10.23 -2.75 16.88
N ASP A 134 -11.41 -2.34 16.41
CA ASP A 134 -11.63 -1.04 15.80
C ASP A 134 -11.30 0.10 16.76
N TYR A 135 -10.64 1.15 16.24
CA TYR A 135 -10.36 2.38 16.97
C TYR A 135 -10.13 3.54 16.01
N MET A 136 -10.39 4.76 16.48
CA MET A 136 -10.08 5.98 15.73
C MET A 136 -8.62 6.36 15.94
N LYS A 137 -7.92 6.66 14.84
CA LYS A 137 -6.52 7.09 14.85
C LYS A 137 -6.38 8.44 14.15
N GLY A 138 -5.53 9.29 14.70
CA GLY A 138 -5.41 10.68 14.23
C GLY A 138 -6.45 11.58 14.87
N GLY A 139 -6.07 12.83 15.08
CA GLY A 139 -6.85 13.82 15.81
C GLY A 139 -5.93 14.76 16.56
N ALA A 140 -6.15 16.06 16.41
CA ALA A 140 -5.52 17.04 17.28
C ALA A 140 -6.00 16.79 18.71
N VAL A 141 -5.05 16.56 19.62
CA VAL A 141 -5.32 16.66 21.06
C VAL A 141 -5.67 18.14 21.28
N ALA A 142 -6.93 18.40 21.64
CA ALA A 142 -7.35 19.71 22.15
C ALA A 142 -6.82 19.89 23.57
#